data_AF-X1ZH83-F1
#
_entry.id   AF-X1ZH83-F1
#
_cell.length_a   1.000
_cell.length_b   1.000
_cell.length_c   1.000
_cell.angle_alpha   90.00
_cell.angle_beta   90.00
_cell.angle_gamma   90.00
#
_symmetry.space_group_name_H-M   'P 1'
#
loop_
_entity.id
_entity.type
_entity.pdbx_description
1 polymer ?
#
loop_
_entity_poly.entity_id
_entity_poly.type
_entity_poly.pdbx_seq_one_letter_code
_entity_poly.pdbx_strand_id
1 'polypeptide(L)'
;MAVVQDTRNALWRRDEQLKRWEQSETCQESHERDINASKIKFNDGCVFLAACSSGDKDEVQRLLDKGADINTANIDGLTALHQCGYQLWQFLILIRRSTSIDKFVDCYDKLPSLEMEWMILTADN
;
A
#
# COMPACT_ATOMS: atom_id res chain seq x y z
N MET A 1 22.26 44.82 -15.11
CA MET A 1 23.29 44.20 -14.26
C MET A 1 23.13 42.69 -14.40
N ALA A 2 24.12 41.99 -14.98
CA ALA A 2 24.05 40.53 -15.08
C ALA A 2 24.33 39.94 -13.70
N VAL A 3 23.38 39.18 -13.14
CA VAL A 3 23.59 38.40 -11.92
C VAL A 3 24.65 37.35 -12.25
N VAL A 4 25.84 37.49 -11.69
CA VAL A 4 26.88 36.46 -11.79
C VAL A 4 26.36 35.25 -11.01
N GLN A 5 25.85 34.25 -11.72
CA GLN A 5 25.42 33.01 -11.10
C GLN A 5 26.65 32.27 -10.59
N ASP A 6 26.80 32.19 -9.27
CA ASP A 6 27.89 31.45 -8.64
C ASP A 6 27.66 29.95 -8.81
N THR A 7 28.34 29.37 -9.79
CA THR A 7 28.28 27.95 -10.14
C THR A 7 28.82 27.03 -9.04
N ARG A 8 29.43 27.59 -7.97
CA ARG A 8 29.86 26.86 -6.77
C ARG A 8 28.75 26.74 -5.73
N ASN A 9 27.68 27.50 -5.84
CA ASN A 9 26.55 27.47 -4.90
C ASN A 9 25.77 26.14 -5.01
N ALA A 10 25.59 25.46 -3.87
CA ALA A 10 24.84 24.21 -3.78
C ALA A 10 23.38 24.34 -4.24
N LEU A 11 22.75 25.50 -3.98
CA LEU A 11 21.37 25.79 -4.42
C LEU A 11 21.30 25.87 -5.95
N TRP A 12 22.28 26.53 -6.57
CA TRP A 12 22.34 26.65 -8.03
C TRP A 12 22.59 25.29 -8.69
N ARG A 13 23.47 24.45 -8.13
CA ARG A 13 23.68 23.09 -8.63
C ARG A 13 22.43 22.21 -8.55
N ARG A 14 21.63 22.35 -7.49
CA ARG A 14 20.37 21.60 -7.35
C ARG A 14 19.29 22.11 -8.31
N ASP A 15 19.17 23.43 -8.47
CA ASP A 15 18.27 24.05 -9.46
C ASP A 15 18.59 23.59 -10.88
N GLU A 16 19.88 23.54 -11.23
CA GLU A 16 20.30 23.06 -12.55
C GLU A 16 20.10 21.55 -12.72
N GLN A 17 20.31 20.74 -11.68
CA GLN A 17 19.98 19.31 -11.73
C GLN A 17 18.48 19.06 -11.98
N LEU A 18 17.61 19.83 -11.32
CA LEU A 18 16.16 19.71 -11.49
C LEU A 18 15.74 20.09 -12.92
N LYS A 19 16.25 21.20 -13.47
CA LYS A 19 15.99 21.60 -14.86
C LYS A 19 16.40 20.55 -15.89
N ARG A 20 17.56 19.91 -15.67
CA ARG A 20 18.03 18.80 -16.52
C ARG A 20 17.13 17.57 -16.38
N TRP A 21 16.64 17.31 -15.17
CA TRP A 21 15.73 16.19 -14.91
C TRP A 21 14.33 16.41 -15.52
N GLU A 22 13.78 17.62 -15.48
CA GLU A 22 12.49 17.98 -16.10
C GLU A 22 12.44 17.67 -17.61
N GLN A 23 13.57 17.82 -18.29
CA GLN A 23 13.70 17.54 -19.72
C GLN A 23 14.07 16.08 -20.01
N SER A 24 14.36 15.29 -18.98
CA SER A 24 14.79 13.90 -19.13
C SER A 24 13.61 12.99 -19.46
N GLU A 25 13.90 11.92 -20.19
CA GLU A 25 12.92 10.89 -20.55
C GLU A 25 12.24 10.26 -19.33
N THR A 26 12.95 10.17 -18.19
CA THR A 26 12.40 9.68 -16.92
C THR A 26 11.26 10.56 -16.38
N CYS A 27 11.25 11.86 -16.69
CA CYS A 27 10.18 12.77 -16.27
C CYS A 27 9.02 12.82 -17.28
N GLN A 28 9.30 12.40 -18.52
CA GLN A 28 8.32 12.34 -19.63
C GLN A 28 7.69 10.95 -19.79
N GLU A 29 8.15 9.96 -19.04
CA GLU A 29 7.64 8.60 -19.08
C GLU A 29 6.16 8.58 -18.66
N SER A 30 5.31 7.96 -19.49
CA SER A 30 3.89 7.83 -19.21
C SER A 30 3.63 6.99 -17.97
N HIS A 31 2.68 7.39 -17.13
CA HIS A 31 2.29 6.66 -15.92
C HIS A 31 1.65 5.28 -16.16
N GLU A 32 1.35 4.94 -17.41
CA GLU A 32 0.78 3.66 -17.81
C GLU A 32 1.86 2.58 -17.86
N ARG A 33 2.22 2.06 -16.68
CA ARG A 33 3.11 0.91 -16.57
C ARG A 33 2.35 -0.36 -16.95
N ASP A 34 2.86 -1.10 -17.93
CA ASP A 34 2.34 -2.42 -18.27
C ASP A 34 2.57 -3.39 -17.09
N ILE A 35 1.49 -3.67 -16.36
CA ILE A 35 1.44 -4.60 -15.23
C ILE A 35 1.84 -6.03 -15.61
N ASN A 36 1.82 -6.39 -16.90
CA ASN A 36 2.20 -7.72 -17.38
C ASN A 36 3.68 -7.81 -17.79
N ALA A 37 4.38 -6.68 -17.91
CA ALA A 37 5.78 -6.63 -18.30
C ALA A 37 6.75 -6.84 -17.11
N SER A 38 6.25 -6.90 -15.88
CA SER A 38 7.11 -7.08 -14.71
C SER A 38 7.73 -8.50 -14.71
N LYS A 39 9.06 -8.54 -14.82
CA LYS A 39 9.82 -9.80 -14.73
C LYS A 39 9.92 -10.32 -13.29
N ILE A 40 9.63 -9.46 -12.30
CA ILE A 40 9.76 -9.74 -10.87
C ILE A 40 8.37 -9.97 -10.31
N LYS A 41 8.15 -11.18 -9.76
CA LYS A 41 6.91 -11.56 -9.08
C LYS A 41 7.16 -11.71 -7.58
N PHE A 42 6.24 -11.21 -6.78
CA PHE A 42 6.23 -11.44 -5.34
C PHE A 42 5.27 -12.58 -5.01
N ASN A 43 5.41 -13.13 -3.80
CA ASN A 43 4.46 -14.12 -3.30
C ASN A 43 3.06 -13.51 -3.19
N ASP A 44 2.02 -14.23 -3.62
CA ASP A 44 0.64 -13.74 -3.68
C ASP A 44 0.15 -13.24 -2.33
N GLY A 45 0.57 -13.90 -1.24
CA GLY A 45 0.27 -13.47 0.12
C GLY A 45 0.87 -12.11 0.49
N CYS A 46 2.11 -11.84 0.07
CA CYS A 46 2.74 -10.53 0.31
C CYS A 46 2.08 -9.43 -0.53
N VAL A 47 1.69 -9.74 -1.77
CA VAL A 47 0.99 -8.80 -2.65
C VAL A 47 -0.40 -8.47 -2.08
N PHE A 48 -1.11 -9.48 -1.58
CA PHE A 48 -2.41 -9.30 -0.94
C PHE A 48 -2.32 -8.41 0.30
N LEU A 49 -1.38 -8.67 1.21
CA LEU A 49 -1.15 -7.83 2.38
C LEU A 49 -0.81 -6.38 2.01
N ALA A 50 0.02 -6.18 0.98
CA ALA A 50 0.38 -4.85 0.51
C ALA A 50 -0.82 -4.09 -0.09
N ALA A 51 -1.64 -4.76 -0.90
CA ALA A 51 -2.87 -4.18 -1.46
C ALA A 51 -3.87 -3.82 -0.36
N CYS A 52 -3.93 -4.62 0.71
CA CYS A 52 -4.77 -4.30 1.86
C CYS A 52 -4.23 -3.11 2.67
N SER A 53 -2.91 -3.03 2.87
CA SER A 53 -2.27 -1.90 3.56
C SER A 53 -2.40 -0.58 2.78
N SER A 54 -2.37 -0.63 1.44
CA SER A 54 -2.59 0.55 0.60
C SER A 54 -4.06 0.97 0.51
N GLY A 55 -5.00 0.13 0.96
CA GLY A 55 -6.43 0.40 0.87
C GLY A 55 -7.02 0.29 -0.55
N ASP A 56 -6.31 -0.38 -1.47
CA ASP A 56 -6.72 -0.53 -2.86
C ASP A 56 -7.77 -1.65 -3.01
N LYS A 57 -9.04 -1.27 -2.97
CA LYS A 57 -10.18 -2.21 -3.01
C LYS A 57 -10.24 -2.99 -4.32
N ASP A 58 -9.91 -2.34 -5.44
CA ASP A 58 -10.00 -2.94 -6.77
C ASP A 58 -8.93 -4.01 -6.94
N GLU A 59 -7.70 -3.73 -6.46
CA GLU A 59 -6.62 -4.70 -6.47
C GLU A 59 -6.89 -5.87 -5.50
N VAL A 60 -7.44 -5.59 -4.31
CA VAL A 60 -7.85 -6.65 -3.37
C VAL A 60 -8.90 -7.55 -4.01
N GLN A 61 -9.95 -7.00 -4.64
CA GLN A 61 -10.96 -7.81 -5.32
C GLN A 61 -10.34 -8.66 -6.45
N ARG A 62 -9.46 -8.07 -7.26
CA ARG A 62 -8.77 -8.78 -8.34
C ARG A 62 -7.91 -9.94 -7.83
N LEU A 63 -7.25 -9.78 -6.68
CA LEU A 63 -6.46 -10.83 -6.05
C LEU A 63 -7.36 -11.93 -5.47
N LEU A 64 -8.51 -11.59 -4.91
CA LEU A 64 -9.50 -12.55 -4.44
C LEU A 64 -10.10 -13.36 -5.60
N ASP A 65 -10.42 -12.71 -6.72
CA ASP A 65 -10.92 -13.38 -7.92
C ASP A 65 -9.88 -14.35 -8.52
N LYS A 66 -8.59 -14.08 -8.32
CA LYS A 66 -7.49 -14.99 -8.66
C LYS A 66 -7.31 -16.15 -7.66
N GLY A 67 -8.03 -16.16 -6.54
CA GLY A 67 -7.96 -17.19 -5.51
C GLY A 67 -6.92 -16.95 -4.42
N ALA A 68 -6.55 -15.68 -4.16
CA ALA A 68 -5.68 -15.35 -3.03
C ALA A 68 -6.34 -15.74 -1.69
N ASP A 69 -5.55 -16.32 -0.78
CA ASP A 69 -6.04 -16.70 0.55
C ASP A 69 -6.18 -15.46 1.44
N ILE A 70 -7.41 -15.19 1.87
CA ILE A 70 -7.77 -14.12 2.80
C ILE A 70 -7.05 -14.29 4.15
N ASN A 71 -6.73 -15.53 4.52
CA ASN A 71 -6.08 -15.86 5.80
C ASN A 71 -4.55 -15.75 5.76
N THR A 72 -3.99 -15.21 4.67
CA THR A 72 -2.55 -15.00 4.60
C THR A 72 -2.08 -14.14 5.78
N ALA A 73 -1.12 -14.68 6.53
CA ALA A 73 -0.44 -14.00 7.61
C ALA A 73 1.00 -13.62 7.24
N ASN A 74 1.50 -12.53 7.83
CA ASN A 74 2.90 -12.17 7.81
C ASN A 74 3.71 -13.07 8.77
N ILE A 75 5.02 -12.82 8.87
CA ILE A 75 5.91 -13.54 9.79
C ILE A 75 5.51 -13.43 11.27
N ASP A 76 4.78 -12.38 11.64
CA ASP A 76 4.29 -12.10 12.99
C ASP A 76 2.91 -12.74 13.26
N GLY A 77 2.32 -13.43 12.27
CA GLY A 77 0.96 -13.97 12.36
C GLY A 77 -0.14 -12.93 12.12
N LEU A 78 0.20 -11.71 11.71
CA LEU A 78 -0.75 -10.65 11.38
C LEU A 78 -1.26 -10.81 9.95
N THR A 79 -2.55 -10.63 9.80
CA THR A 79 -3.23 -10.81 8.51
C THR A 79 -3.72 -9.50 7.92
N ALA A 80 -4.30 -9.57 6.72
CA ALA A 80 -4.83 -8.41 6.02
C ALA A 80 -5.78 -7.57 6.89
N LEU A 81 -6.60 -8.21 7.72
CA LEU A 81 -7.55 -7.52 8.59
C LEU A 81 -6.86 -6.71 9.69
N HIS A 82 -5.73 -7.19 10.21
CA HIS A 82 -4.96 -6.49 11.25
C HIS A 82 -4.31 -5.20 10.73
N GLN A 83 -3.95 -5.18 9.45
CA GLN A 83 -3.17 -4.10 8.85
C GLN A 83 -4.03 -3.14 8.02
N CYS A 84 -5.30 -3.47 7.78
CA CYS A 84 -6.19 -2.65 6.96
C CYS A 84 -6.77 -1.46 7.75
N GLY A 85 -6.90 -0.31 7.09
CA GLY A 85 -7.59 0.86 7.66
C GLY A 85 -9.13 0.75 7.60
N TYR A 86 -9.85 1.67 8.25
CA TYR A 86 -11.31 1.69 8.39
C TYR A 86 -12.11 1.33 7.13
N GLN A 87 -11.75 1.98 6.02
CA GLN A 87 -12.49 1.88 4.77
C GLN A 87 -12.38 0.52 4.11
N LEU A 88 -11.27 -0.19 4.34
CA LEU A 88 -11.04 -1.53 3.82
C LEU A 88 -11.46 -2.60 4.85
N TRP A 89 -11.38 -2.31 6.14
CA TRP A 89 -11.89 -3.17 7.20
C TRP A 89 -13.36 -3.55 6.99
N GLN A 90 -14.20 -2.55 6.68
CA GLN A 90 -15.61 -2.78 6.39
C GLN A 90 -15.84 -3.64 5.13
N PHE A 91 -14.98 -3.47 4.12
CA PHE A 91 -15.04 -4.22 2.86
C PHE A 91 -14.63 -5.68 3.06
N LEU A 92 -13.54 -5.94 3.77
CA LEU A 92 -13.06 -7.29 4.08
C LEU A 92 -14.04 -8.05 5.01
N ILE A 93 -14.68 -7.36 5.96
CA ILE A 93 -15.74 -7.97 6.80
C ILE A 93 -16.93 -8.41 5.96
N LEU A 94 -17.34 -7.62 4.97
CA LEU A 94 -18.46 -7.99 4.10
C LEU A 94 -18.11 -9.24 3.28
N ILE A 95 -16.91 -9.29 2.71
CA ILE A 95 -16.41 -10.44 1.97
C ILE A 95 -16.30 -11.68 2.87
N ARG A 96 -15.82 -11.51 4.11
CA ARG A 96 -15.75 -12.57 5.13
C ARG A 96 -17.11 -13.19 5.42
N ARG A 97 -18.16 -12.37 5.61
CA ARG A 97 -19.53 -12.86 5.85
C ARG A 97 -20.07 -13.68 4.68
N SER A 98 -19.64 -13.38 3.45
CA SER A 98 -20.07 -14.09 2.25
C SER A 98 -19.38 -15.45 2.04
N THR A 99 -18.23 -15.69 2.69
CA THR A 99 -17.35 -16.85 2.41
C THR A 99 -17.35 -17.94 3.49
N SER A 100 -18.12 -17.82 4.58
CA SER A 100 -18.22 -18.83 5.66
C SER A 100 -16.87 -19.27 6.28
N ILE A 101 -15.84 -18.42 6.23
CA ILE A 101 -14.51 -18.72 6.79
C ILE A 101 -14.49 -18.42 8.30
N ASP A 102 -15.06 -19.32 9.09
CA ASP A 102 -15.30 -19.12 10.53
C ASP A 102 -14.11 -19.44 11.45
N LYS A 103 -12.89 -19.56 10.93
CA LYS A 103 -11.70 -19.77 11.78
C LYS A 103 -10.50 -19.02 11.24
N PHE A 104 -10.56 -17.71 11.45
CA PHE A 104 -9.37 -16.92 11.33
C PHE A 104 -8.48 -17.25 12.54
N VAL A 105 -7.25 -17.73 12.32
CA VAL A 105 -6.24 -17.86 13.40
C VAL A 105 -5.76 -16.46 13.70
N ASP A 106 -6.57 -15.72 14.42
CA ASP A 106 -6.11 -14.52 15.09
C ASP A 106 -5.52 -14.98 16.42
N CYS A 107 -4.29 -14.57 16.71
CA CYS A 107 -3.73 -14.62 18.06
C CYS A 107 -4.56 -13.80 19.08
N TYR A 108 -5.58 -13.07 18.58
CA TYR A 108 -6.41 -12.08 19.25
C TYR A 108 -7.78 -12.60 19.74
N ASP A 109 -7.96 -13.91 19.92
CA ASP A 109 -9.05 -14.47 20.75
C ASP A 109 -9.07 -13.92 22.22
N LYS A 110 -8.18 -12.98 22.56
CA LYS A 110 -8.04 -12.33 23.87
C LYS A 110 -8.11 -10.80 23.89
N LEU A 111 -8.38 -10.08 22.79
CA LEU A 111 -8.60 -8.63 22.92
C LEU A 111 -10.09 -8.30 22.98
N PRO A 112 -10.59 -7.78 24.12
CA PRO A 112 -11.97 -7.37 24.23
C PRO A 112 -12.22 -6.19 23.30
N SER A 113 -13.45 -6.12 22.81
CA SER A 113 -14.07 -5.13 21.92
C SER A 113 -13.81 -3.64 22.18
N LEU A 114 -13.01 -3.25 23.19
CA LEU A 114 -12.72 -1.86 23.57
C LEU A 114 -11.42 -1.28 22.99
N GLU A 115 -10.45 -2.06 22.50
CA GLU A 115 -9.23 -1.45 21.92
C GLU A 115 -9.39 -1.00 20.46
N MET A 116 -10.43 -1.44 19.75
CA MET A 116 -10.71 -0.92 18.40
C MET A 116 -11.13 0.56 18.42
N GLU A 117 -11.57 1.12 19.56
CA GLU A 117 -11.82 2.56 19.72
C GLU A 117 -10.54 3.41 19.60
N TRP A 118 -9.36 2.86 19.95
CA TRP A 118 -8.10 3.60 19.95
C TRP A 118 -7.45 3.73 18.58
N MET A 119 -7.63 2.75 17.69
CA MET A 119 -7.18 2.94 16.31
C MET A 119 -7.99 4.04 15.61
N ILE A 120 -9.22 4.37 16.05
CA ILE A 120 -10.10 5.34 15.34
C ILE A 120 -9.62 6.77 15.60
N LEU A 121 -8.99 7.00 16.76
CA LEU A 121 -8.60 8.33 17.23
C LEU A 121 -7.22 8.80 16.75
N THR A 122 -6.44 7.98 16.05
CA THR A 122 -5.07 8.34 15.63
C THR A 122 -4.95 8.81 14.17
N ALA A 123 -6.05 8.85 13.41
CA ALA A 123 -6.04 9.32 12.02
C ALA A 123 -6.36 10.82 11.84
N ASP A 124 -6.79 11.52 12.89
CA ASP A 124 -7.10 12.96 12.88
C ASP A 124 -6.26 13.77 13.90
N ASN A 125 -4.94 13.55 13.97
CA ASN A 125 -4.01 14.49 14.62
C ASN A 125 -2.64 14.54 13.94
#